data_AF-A0A6N3DLL4-F1
#
_entry.id   AF-A0A6N3DLL4-F1
#
_cell.length_a   1.000
_cell.length_b   1.000
_cell.length_c   1.000
_cell.angle_alpha   90.00
_cell.angle_beta   90.00
_cell.angle_gamma   90.00
#
_symmetry.space_group_name_H-M   'P 1'
#
loop_
_entity.id
_entity.type
_entity.pdbx_description
1 polymer ?
#
loop_
_entity_poly.entity_id
_entity_poly.type
_entity_poly.pdbx_seq_one_letter_code
_entity_poly.pdbx_strand_id
1 'polypeptide(L)'
;MSDEFKDEIKKLIDAEDDKEGAKEALIEGYEGEGGIDELRDYDGITVTSDWTGEAMVSEIEIDPDKVDFDDIKSSEDLGEICKMIKTYSPTLFIKNMEKNGFKEVK
;
A
#
# COMPACT_ATOMS: atom_id res chain seq x y z
N MET A 1 -13.28 -8.70 3.09
CA MET A 1 -14.26 -7.93 2.30
C MET A 1 -15.40 -8.86 1.90
N SER A 2 -16.65 -8.49 2.14
CA SER A 2 -17.82 -9.32 1.75
C SER A 2 -18.15 -9.14 0.27
N ASP A 3 -18.81 -10.12 -0.35
CA ASP A 3 -19.24 -10.01 -1.74
C ASP A 3 -20.32 -8.93 -1.93
N GLU A 4 -21.15 -8.70 -0.92
CA GLU A 4 -22.15 -7.62 -0.90
C GLU A 4 -21.49 -6.23 -1.01
N PHE A 5 -20.38 -6.01 -0.31
CA PHE A 5 -19.62 -4.76 -0.40
C PHE A 5 -18.99 -4.57 -1.78
N LYS A 6 -18.45 -5.64 -2.39
CA LYS A 6 -17.89 -5.57 -3.76
C LYS A 6 -18.96 -5.20 -4.79
N ASP A 7 -20.14 -5.79 -4.68
CA ASP A 7 -21.28 -5.51 -5.56
C ASP A 7 -21.79 -4.07 -5.38
N GLU A 8 -21.75 -3.54 -4.16
CA GLU A 8 -22.13 -2.16 -3.87
C GLU A 8 -21.14 -1.16 -4.48
N ILE A 9 -19.82 -1.35 -4.29
CA ILE A 9 -18.76 -0.55 -4.91
C ILE A 9 -18.89 -0.57 -6.44
N LYS A 10 -19.11 -1.75 -7.02
CA LYS A 10 -19.27 -1.89 -8.47
C LYS A 10 -20.50 -1.14 -8.98
N LYS A 11 -21.64 -1.21 -8.27
CA LYS A 11 -22.85 -0.45 -8.63
C LYS A 11 -22.63 1.05 -8.56
N LEU A 12 -21.89 1.53 -7.55
CA LEU A 12 -21.56 2.95 -7.41
C LEU A 12 -20.72 3.43 -8.60
N ILE A 13 -19.66 2.71 -8.95
CA ILE A 13 -18.81 3.06 -10.11
C ILE A 13 -19.61 2.97 -11.42
N ASP A 14 -20.44 1.94 -11.60
CA ASP A 14 -21.22 1.75 -12.83
C ASP A 14 -22.36 2.77 -13.00
N ALA A 15 -22.82 3.40 -11.91
CA ALA A 15 -23.84 4.44 -11.92
C ALA A 15 -23.31 5.82 -12.32
N GLU A 16 -21.99 6.03 -12.25
CA GLU A 16 -21.34 7.27 -12.66
C GLU A 16 -21.06 7.29 -14.16
N ASP A 17 -21.29 8.43 -14.81
CA ASP A 17 -20.93 8.65 -16.21
C ASP A 17 -19.40 8.66 -16.40
N ASP A 18 -18.67 9.19 -15.42
CA ASP A 18 -17.22 9.15 -15.33
C ASP A 18 -16.74 8.04 -14.38
N LYS A 19 -16.65 6.84 -14.94
CA LYS A 19 -16.22 5.65 -14.19
C LYS A 19 -14.77 5.72 -13.73
N GLU A 20 -13.91 6.39 -14.48
CA GLU A 20 -12.50 6.52 -14.12
C GLU A 20 -12.35 7.50 -12.96
N GLY A 21 -13.02 8.66 -13.01
CA GLY A 21 -13.06 9.58 -11.87
C GLY A 21 -13.67 8.96 -10.61
N ALA A 22 -14.70 8.12 -10.75
CA ALA A 22 -15.28 7.39 -9.62
C ALA A 22 -14.32 6.37 -8.99
N LYS A 23 -13.47 5.71 -9.80
CA LYS A 23 -12.40 4.83 -9.30
C LYS A 23 -11.31 5.63 -8.60
N GLU A 24 -10.87 6.75 -9.18
CA GLU A 24 -9.86 7.62 -8.59
C GLU A 24 -10.31 8.10 -7.20
N ALA A 25 -11.54 8.61 -7.08
CA ALA A 25 -12.10 9.03 -5.79
C ALA A 25 -12.17 7.90 -4.76
N LEU A 26 -12.46 6.68 -5.20
CA LEU A 26 -12.48 5.51 -4.32
C LEU A 26 -11.07 5.14 -3.84
N ILE A 27 -10.07 5.21 -4.73
CA ILE A 27 -8.67 4.96 -4.40
C ILE A 27 -8.17 6.04 -3.43
N GLU A 28 -8.43 7.32 -3.69
CA GLU A 28 -8.05 8.43 -2.80
C GLU A 28 -8.65 8.26 -1.40
N GLY A 29 -9.92 7.86 -1.30
CA GLY A 29 -10.57 7.59 -0.03
C GLY A 29 -9.92 6.43 0.74
N TYR A 30 -9.63 5.33 0.05
CA TYR A 30 -8.95 4.17 0.63
C TYR A 30 -7.53 4.53 1.13
N GLU A 31 -6.76 5.24 0.31
CA GLU A 31 -5.41 5.64 0.66
C GLU A 31 -5.38 6.61 1.84
N GLY A 32 -6.28 7.60 1.86
CA GLY A 32 -6.40 8.57 2.95
C GLY A 32 -6.84 7.95 4.27
N GLU A 33 -7.77 6.97 4.25
CA GLU A 33 -8.15 6.25 5.47
C GLU A 33 -7.02 5.39 6.03
N GLY A 34 -6.17 4.84 5.15
CA GLY A 34 -5.00 4.04 5.51
C GLY A 34 -3.72 4.86 5.74
N GLY A 35 -3.75 6.18 5.57
CA GLY A 35 -2.55 7.03 5.62
C GLY A 35 -1.48 6.66 4.57
N ILE A 36 -1.89 5.98 3.50
CA ILE A 36 -1.01 5.54 2.41
C ILE A 36 -0.68 6.72 1.48
N ASP A 37 -1.60 7.67 1.35
CA ASP A 37 -1.42 8.89 0.57
C ASP A 37 -0.25 9.75 1.08
N GLU A 38 -0.09 9.85 2.41
CA GLU A 38 1.02 10.53 3.08
C GLU A 38 2.39 9.95 2.71
N LEU A 39 2.44 8.70 2.25
CA LEU A 39 3.70 8.04 1.89
C LEU A 39 4.32 8.62 0.62
N ARG A 40 3.52 9.27 -0.22
CA ARG A 40 3.99 9.92 -1.46
C ARG A 40 4.81 11.18 -1.18
N ASP A 41 4.73 11.73 0.02
CA ASP A 41 5.50 12.92 0.41
C ASP A 41 6.97 12.60 0.69
N TYR A 42 7.33 11.33 0.86
CA TYR A 42 8.71 10.91 1.09
C TYR A 42 9.44 10.65 -0.23
N ASP A 43 10.60 11.29 -0.40
CA ASP A 43 11.46 11.00 -1.54
C ASP A 43 11.89 9.53 -1.54
N GLY A 44 11.97 8.91 -2.72
CA GLY A 44 12.28 7.50 -2.88
C GLY A 44 11.13 6.53 -2.58
N ILE A 45 9.92 7.00 -2.26
CA ILE A 45 8.72 6.14 -2.16
C ILE A 45 7.81 6.36 -3.37
N THR A 46 7.30 5.27 -3.95
CA THR A 46 6.24 5.31 -4.96
C THR A 46 5.08 4.44 -4.51
N VAL A 47 3.87 5.02 -4.52
CA VAL A 47 2.62 4.32 -4.19
C VAL A 47 1.75 4.26 -5.44
N THR A 48 1.44 3.04 -5.86
CA THR A 48 0.46 2.78 -6.92
C THR A 48 -0.68 1.98 -6.33
N SER A 49 -1.93 2.44 -6.51
CA SER A 49 -3.11 1.72 -6.04
C SER A 49 -4.09 1.49 -7.18
N ASP A 50 -4.80 0.37 -7.11
CA ASP A 50 -5.80 0.00 -8.09
C ASP A 50 -6.98 -0.72 -7.44
N TRP A 51 -8.16 -0.53 -8.05
CA TRP A 51 -9.35 -1.31 -7.76
C TRP A 51 -9.51 -2.42 -8.80
N THR A 52 -9.16 -3.65 -8.40
CA THR A 52 -9.19 -4.83 -9.29
C THR A 52 -10.60 -5.35 -9.59
N GLY A 53 -11.65 -4.75 -8.99
CA GLY A 53 -13.01 -5.30 -8.98
C GLY A 53 -13.28 -6.29 -7.85
N GLU A 54 -12.22 -6.84 -7.24
CA GLU A 54 -12.33 -7.79 -6.12
C GLU A 54 -11.75 -7.24 -4.81
N ALA A 55 -10.68 -6.44 -4.93
CA ALA A 55 -9.98 -5.84 -3.81
C ALA A 55 -9.31 -4.53 -4.23
N MET A 56 -9.12 -3.66 -3.23
CA MET A 56 -8.11 -2.61 -3.30
C MET A 56 -6.74 -3.23 -3.13
N VAL A 57 -5.84 -2.88 -4.03
CA VAL A 57 -4.44 -3.32 -4.00
C VAL A 57 -3.58 -2.07 -4.07
N SER A 58 -2.68 -1.93 -3.10
CA SER A 58 -1.63 -0.90 -3.12
C SER A 58 -0.27 -1.57 -3.21
N GLU A 59 0.52 -1.12 -4.15
CA GLU A 59 1.93 -1.45 -4.32
C GLU A 59 2.77 -0.27 -3.84
N ILE A 60 3.67 -0.55 -2.89
CA ILE A 60 4.57 0.43 -2.30
C ILE A 60 5.99 0.02 -2.68
N GLU A 61 6.62 0.82 -3.51
CA GLU A 61 8.03 0.68 -3.87
C GLU A 61 8.87 1.64 -3.04
N ILE A 62 9.98 1.14 -2.50
CA ILE A 62 10.91 1.91 -1.65
C ILE A 62 12.31 1.83 -2.25
N ASP A 63 12.85 2.97 -2.66
CA ASP A 63 14.24 3.13 -3.10
C ASP A 63 15.14 3.43 -1.88
N PRO A 64 15.90 2.44 -1.38
CA PRO A 64 16.70 2.59 -0.17
C PRO A 64 17.85 3.60 -0.31
N ASP A 65 18.21 4.00 -1.55
CA ASP A 65 19.29 4.96 -1.80
C ASP A 65 18.80 6.42 -1.76
N LYS A 66 17.50 6.65 -1.91
CA LYS A 66 16.89 8.00 -1.87
C LYS A 66 16.13 8.27 -0.58
N VAL A 67 15.51 7.23 -0.03
CA VAL A 67 14.59 7.36 1.08
C VAL A 67 15.28 7.76 2.38
N ASP A 68 14.77 8.79 3.05
CA ASP A 68 15.21 9.11 4.42
C ASP A 68 14.38 8.32 5.44
N PHE A 69 14.93 7.17 5.84
CA PHE A 69 14.30 6.31 6.84
C PHE A 69 14.11 6.97 8.21
N ASP A 70 14.86 8.04 8.52
CA ASP A 70 14.68 8.76 9.77
C ASP A 70 13.46 9.70 9.73
N ASP A 71 12.97 10.08 8.56
CA ASP A 71 11.72 10.84 8.37
C ASP A 71 10.49 9.93 8.40
N ILE A 72 10.60 8.69 7.90
CA ILE A 72 9.47 7.74 7.80
C ILE A 72 9.22 6.96 9.10
N LYS A 73 10.16 6.99 10.06
CA LYS A 73 10.05 6.21 11.31
C LYS A 73 8.80 6.52 12.16
N SER A 74 8.15 7.66 11.89
CA SER A 74 6.91 8.11 12.53
C SER A 74 5.63 7.66 11.82
N SER A 75 5.71 7.11 10.59
CA SER A 75 4.54 6.50 9.94
C SER A 75 4.10 5.28 10.75
N GLU A 76 2.81 5.21 11.07
CA GLU A 76 2.24 4.14 11.90
C GLU A 76 2.41 2.76 11.24
N ASP A 77 2.17 2.68 9.92
CA ASP A 77 2.24 1.43 9.17
C ASP A 77 3.62 1.15 8.57
N LEU A 78 4.30 2.16 8.02
CA LEU A 78 5.60 1.96 7.37
C LEU A 78 6.80 2.08 8.30
N GLY A 79 6.66 2.69 9.47
CA GLY A 79 7.77 2.89 10.39
C GLY A 79 8.46 1.58 10.79
N GLU A 80 7.70 0.51 11.01
CA GLU A 80 8.25 -0.81 11.33
C GLU A 80 8.91 -1.49 10.11
N ILE A 81 8.30 -1.40 8.92
CA ILE A 81 8.87 -1.96 7.68
C ILE A 81 10.19 -1.26 7.34
N CYS A 82 10.22 0.06 7.42
CA CYS A 82 11.40 0.89 7.18
C CYS A 82 12.54 0.58 8.16
N LYS A 83 12.23 0.41 9.47
CA LYS A 83 13.22 -0.04 10.45
C LYS A 83 13.80 -1.40 10.09
N MET A 84 12.97 -2.34 9.63
CA MET A 84 13.43 -3.67 9.23
C MET A 84 14.35 -3.61 8.01
N ILE A 85 14.02 -2.78 7.00
CA ILE A 85 14.86 -2.56 5.81
C ILE A 85 16.24 -1.98 6.20
N LYS A 86 16.28 -0.99 7.09
CA LYS A 86 17.53 -0.37 7.58
C LYS A 86 18.37 -1.32 8.45
N THR A 87 17.72 -2.22 9.19
CA THR A 87 18.39 -3.08 10.17
C THR A 87 18.89 -4.39 9.57
N TYR A 88 18.16 -4.95 8.59
CA TYR A 88 18.44 -6.28 8.06
C TYR A 88 19.03 -6.23 6.66
N SER A 89 20.09 -7.00 6.43
CA SER A 89 20.45 -7.39 5.06
C SER A 89 19.27 -8.09 4.39
N PRO A 90 19.16 -8.07 3.04
CA PRO A 90 18.05 -8.73 2.33
C PRO A 90 17.83 -10.19 2.76
N THR A 91 18.92 -10.96 2.96
CA THR A 91 18.85 -12.35 3.42
C THR A 91 18.29 -12.48 4.84
N LEU A 92 18.64 -11.55 5.74
CA LEU A 92 18.13 -11.55 7.12
C LEU A 92 16.67 -11.11 7.17
N PHE A 93 16.29 -10.16 6.32
CA PHE A 93 14.90 -9.71 6.18
C PHE A 93 14.00 -10.89 5.80
N ILE A 94 14.36 -11.64 4.75
CA ILE A 94 13.60 -12.82 4.30
C ILE A 94 13.46 -13.85 5.44
N LYS A 95 14.57 -14.20 6.12
CA LYS A 95 14.52 -15.13 7.26
C LYS A 95 13.64 -14.65 8.41
N ASN A 96 13.63 -13.35 8.67
CA ASN A 96 12.77 -12.75 9.70
C ASN A 96 11.29 -12.86 9.31
N MET A 97 10.96 -12.58 8.04
CA MET A 97 9.60 -12.74 7.52
C MET A 97 9.13 -14.20 7.59
N GLU A 98 9.97 -15.15 7.19
CA GLU A 98 9.67 -16.59 7.30
C GLU A 98 9.39 -17.00 8.75
N LYS A 99 10.19 -16.52 9.70
CA LYS A 99 9.99 -16.78 11.14
C LYS A 99 8.65 -16.23 11.64
N ASN A 100 8.18 -15.12 11.09
CA ASN A 100 6.89 -14.52 11.41
C ASN A 100 5.71 -15.16 10.65
N GLY A 101 5.94 -16.27 9.95
CA GLY A 101 4.89 -17.06 9.29
C GLY A 101 4.58 -16.63 7.85
N PHE A 102 5.32 -15.67 7.30
CA PHE A 102 5.22 -15.31 5.89
C PHE A 102 5.90 -16.37 5.02
N LYS A 103 5.46 -16.49 3.77
CA LYS A 103 6.01 -17.44 2.79
C LYS A 103 6.53 -16.69 1.59
N GLU A 104 7.73 -17.05 1.14
CA GLU A 104 8.25 -16.62 -0.15
C GLU A 104 7.35 -17.19 -1.27
N VAL A 105 6.86 -16.31 -2.15
CA VAL A 105 6.16 -16.68 -3.38
C VAL A 105 7.15 -16.46 -4.52
N LYS A 106 7.32 -17.49 -5.36
CA LYS A 106 8.26 -17.49 -6.50
C LYS A 106 7.53 -17.40 -7.83
#